data_AF-A0A7X7L357-F1
#
_entry.id   AF-A0A7X7L357-F1
#
_cell.length_a   1.000
_cell.length_b   1.000
_cell.length_c   1.000
_cell.angle_alpha   90.00
_cell.angle_beta   90.00
_cell.angle_gamma   90.00
#
_symmetry.space_group_name_H-M   'P 1'
#
loop_
_entity.id
_entity.type
_entity.pdbx_description
1 polymer ?
#
loop_
_entity_poly.entity_id
_entity_poly.type
_entity_poly.pdbx_seq_one_letter_code
_entity_poly.pdbx_strand_id
1 'polypeptide(L)'
;MPLSDSDALMGANLFMSKEMEKSSYLYSFIKTRGAPTAIELAQASMGTTRLIMFYAREQEVYTASPTERETGRQWVVRGPYQIDWRDNRQIQRVQKAMQDEPVFNLWGKTQRFATRHRYQPEKIVQPVLPPLPPPARTRRAPTRRAAPKRPVSAKVVATATPAPTQDPAQFRPSNIDQKALLMAQGFAERAENGDLIHTVKTENQSLDKITKWYTGSDKNVAEVAQFNGTTPEKKIVVGERIHIPLNLIREFKAMPDE
;
A
#
# COMPACT_ATOMS: atom_id res chain seq x y z
N MET A 1 -13.75 15.49 9.70
CA MET A 1 -14.32 16.23 10.85
C MET A 1 -13.22 17.05 11.49
N PRO A 2 -13.46 18.31 11.94
CA PRO A 2 -12.55 19.00 12.84
C PRO A 2 -13.11 18.98 14.27
N LEU A 3 -12.43 18.34 15.23
CA LEU A 3 -12.81 18.41 16.65
C LEU A 3 -11.57 18.35 17.57
N SER A 4 -11.34 19.48 18.24
CA SER A 4 -10.43 19.82 19.34
C SER A 4 -9.46 20.93 18.97
N ASP A 5 -9.49 22.03 19.72
CA ASP A 5 -8.63 23.21 19.52
C ASP A 5 -7.16 22.95 19.89
N SER A 6 -6.87 21.82 20.54
CA SER A 6 -5.52 21.42 20.98
C SER A 6 -4.92 20.24 20.19
N ASP A 7 -5.74 19.40 19.56
CA ASP A 7 -5.26 18.26 18.76
C ASP A 7 -6.34 17.80 17.78
N ALA A 8 -6.38 18.43 16.60
CA ALA A 8 -7.41 18.24 15.56
C ALA A 8 -7.53 16.80 15.02
N LEU A 9 -6.67 15.88 15.47
CA LEU A 9 -6.64 14.49 15.05
C LEU A 9 -7.00 13.50 16.15
N MET A 10 -7.34 13.91 17.37
CA MET A 10 -7.54 12.97 18.48
C MET A 10 -8.59 11.89 18.15
N GLY A 11 -9.73 12.27 17.56
CA GLY A 11 -10.76 11.31 17.16
C GLY A 11 -10.30 10.36 16.04
N ALA A 12 -9.54 10.89 15.08
CA ALA A 12 -8.99 10.12 13.96
C ALA A 12 -7.92 9.11 14.45
N ASN A 13 -7.05 9.57 15.37
CA ASN A 13 -6.02 8.75 16.00
C ASN A 13 -6.63 7.66 16.87
N LEU A 14 -7.67 7.98 17.67
CA LEU A 14 -8.38 6.99 18.49
C LEU A 14 -9.09 5.95 17.63
N PHE A 15 -9.75 6.38 16.55
CA PHE A 15 -10.37 5.48 15.59
C PHE A 15 -9.33 4.55 14.96
N MET A 16 -8.25 5.12 14.42
CA MET A 16 -7.18 4.36 13.79
C MET A 16 -6.53 3.38 14.78
N SER A 17 -6.28 3.81 16.01
CA SER A 17 -5.78 2.94 17.08
C SER A 17 -6.66 1.72 17.29
N LYS A 18 -7.97 1.92 17.48
CA LYS A 18 -8.92 0.82 17.67
C LYS A 18 -8.98 -0.13 16.48
N GLU A 19 -8.87 0.41 15.26
CA GLU A 19 -8.88 -0.41 14.04
C GLU A 19 -7.55 -1.14 13.82
N MET A 20 -6.42 -0.57 14.23
CA MET A 20 -5.10 -1.22 14.23
C MET A 20 -5.03 -2.35 15.25
N GLU A 21 -5.69 -2.22 16.41
CA GLU A 21 -5.78 -3.30 17.41
C GLU A 21 -6.56 -4.51 16.87
N LYS A 22 -7.56 -4.27 16.01
CA LYS A 22 -8.35 -5.33 15.36
C LYS A 22 -7.68 -5.90 14.11
N SER A 23 -6.91 -5.09 13.38
CA SER A 23 -6.33 -5.48 12.10
C SER A 23 -4.80 -5.48 12.13
N SER A 24 -4.24 -6.69 12.17
CA SER A 24 -2.79 -6.93 12.06
C SER A 24 -2.20 -6.37 10.75
N TYR A 25 -2.93 -6.44 9.64
CA TYR A 25 -2.53 -5.86 8.35
C TYR A 25 -2.39 -4.34 8.39
N LEU A 26 -3.39 -3.64 8.93
CA LEU A 26 -3.34 -2.20 9.09
C LEU A 26 -2.23 -1.77 10.04
N TYR A 27 -2.09 -2.47 11.18
CA TYR A 27 -1.01 -2.20 12.13
C TYR A 27 0.36 -2.35 11.47
N SER A 28 0.59 -3.45 10.75
CA SER A 28 1.86 -3.73 10.07
C SER A 28 2.16 -2.69 8.99
N PHE A 29 1.13 -2.27 8.23
CA PHE A 29 1.25 -1.21 7.24
C PHE A 29 1.68 0.12 7.88
N ILE A 30 0.97 0.59 8.90
CA ILE A 30 1.28 1.86 9.60
C ILE A 30 2.64 1.80 10.28
N LYS A 31 3.01 0.66 10.88
CA LYS A 31 4.34 0.46 11.49
C LYS A 31 5.47 0.57 10.48
N THR A 32 5.26 0.09 9.26
CA THR A 32 6.29 0.07 8.22
C THR A 32 6.36 1.41 7.50
N ARG A 33 5.21 1.95 7.08
CA ARG A 33 5.11 3.19 6.29
C ARG A 33 5.22 4.47 7.14
N GLY A 34 4.79 4.41 8.38
CA GLY A 34 4.57 5.57 9.24
C GLY A 34 3.11 6.02 9.24
N ALA A 35 2.78 6.92 10.17
CA ALA A 35 1.44 7.45 10.30
C ALA A 35 1.06 8.37 9.13
N PRO A 36 -0.18 8.27 8.62
CA PRO A 36 -0.67 9.17 7.59
C PRO A 36 -0.81 10.60 8.13
N THR A 37 -0.70 11.58 7.24
CA THR A 37 -0.90 13.01 7.55
C THR A 37 -2.37 13.32 7.84
N ALA A 38 -3.28 12.68 7.09
CA ALA A 38 -4.70 12.81 7.27
C ALA A 38 -5.39 11.50 6.92
N ILE A 39 -6.58 11.29 7.49
CA ILE A 39 -7.42 10.16 7.16
C ILE A 39 -8.85 10.62 6.85
N GLU A 40 -9.50 9.93 5.94
CA GLU A 40 -10.89 10.14 5.58
C GLU A 40 -11.64 8.82 5.62
N LEU A 41 -12.86 8.84 6.16
CA LEU A 41 -13.77 7.71 6.16
C LEU A 41 -14.85 7.96 5.11
N ALA A 42 -14.68 7.33 3.96
CA ALA A 42 -15.65 7.38 2.88
C ALA A 42 -16.62 6.19 3.03
N GLN A 43 -17.89 6.46 3.32
CA GLN A 43 -18.92 5.42 3.33
C GLN A 43 -19.48 5.28 1.91
N ALA A 44 -19.30 4.11 1.30
CA ALA A 44 -19.96 3.84 0.02
C ALA A 44 -21.48 3.75 0.22
N SER A 45 -22.25 4.09 -0.80
CA SER A 45 -23.72 4.01 -0.81
C SER A 45 -24.25 2.60 -0.47
N MET A 46 -23.43 1.57 -0.72
CA MET A 46 -23.69 0.17 -0.39
C MET A 46 -23.11 -0.29 0.96
N GLY A 47 -22.83 0.65 1.88
CA GLY A 47 -22.51 0.35 3.27
C GLY A 47 -21.05 -0.02 3.56
N THR A 48 -20.20 -0.28 2.56
CA THR A 48 -18.78 -0.53 2.82
C THR A 48 -18.07 0.77 3.19
N THR A 49 -17.67 0.92 4.45
CA THR A 49 -16.78 2.00 4.89
C THR A 49 -15.40 1.79 4.30
N ARG A 50 -14.81 2.82 3.71
CA ARG A 50 -13.45 2.82 3.17
C ARG A 50 -12.64 3.85 3.93
N LEU A 51 -11.43 3.47 4.32
CA LEU A 51 -10.49 4.32 5.03
C LEU A 51 -9.44 4.82 4.02
N ILE A 52 -9.42 6.12 3.77
CA ILE A 52 -8.46 6.75 2.86
C ILE A 52 -7.39 7.40 3.72
N MET A 53 -6.12 7.10 3.44
CA MET A 53 -4.95 7.54 4.19
C MET A 53 -4.07 8.38 3.28
N PHE A 54 -3.82 9.63 3.68
CA PHE A 54 -3.08 10.60 2.89
C PHE A 54 -1.66 10.80 3.42
N TYR A 55 -0.68 10.68 2.53
CA TYR A 55 0.75 10.90 2.80
C TYR A 55 1.20 12.13 2.01
N ALA A 56 0.99 13.31 2.59
CA ALA A 56 1.12 14.59 1.90
C ALA A 56 2.54 14.90 1.40
N ARG A 57 3.56 14.39 2.10
CA ARG A 57 4.97 14.61 1.73
C ARG A 57 5.34 13.82 0.48
N GLU A 58 4.85 12.59 0.40
CA GLU A 58 5.10 11.67 -0.71
C GLU A 58 4.12 11.87 -1.87
N GLN A 59 3.08 12.67 -1.67
CA GLN A 59 1.97 12.84 -2.63
C GLN A 59 1.26 11.51 -2.95
N GLU A 60 1.14 10.65 -1.94
CA GLU A 60 0.53 9.33 -2.05
C GLU A 60 -0.77 9.22 -1.24
N VAL A 61 -1.74 8.49 -1.81
CA VAL A 61 -2.97 8.05 -1.15
C VAL A 61 -2.95 6.54 -1.05
N TYR A 62 -3.35 6.03 0.10
CA TYR A 62 -3.68 4.63 0.29
C TYR A 62 -5.15 4.48 0.65
N THR A 63 -5.76 3.41 0.18
CA THR A 63 -7.16 3.11 0.42
C THR A 63 -7.25 1.76 1.11
N ALA A 64 -7.80 1.72 2.31
CA ALA A 64 -8.08 0.51 3.04
C ALA A 64 -9.58 0.17 2.99
N SER A 65 -9.91 -1.08 2.68
CA SER A 65 -11.27 -1.60 2.73
C SER A 65 -11.38 -2.70 3.78
N PRO A 66 -12.45 -2.71 4.58
CA PRO A 66 -12.70 -3.77 5.54
C PRO A 66 -13.04 -5.05 4.76
N THR A 67 -12.47 -6.16 5.20
CA THR A 67 -12.78 -7.51 4.76
C THR A 67 -13.12 -8.30 6.02
N GLU A 68 -14.32 -8.86 6.06
CA GLU A 68 -14.71 -9.76 7.13
C GLU A 68 -14.17 -11.14 6.81
N ARG A 69 -13.44 -11.73 7.76
CA ARG A 69 -12.97 -13.10 7.74
C ARG A 69 -13.46 -13.81 8.99
N GLU A 70 -13.36 -15.13 9.03
CA GLU A 70 -13.71 -15.93 10.21
C GLU A 70 -12.93 -15.49 11.46
N THR A 71 -11.69 -15.00 11.26
CA THR A 71 -10.79 -14.52 12.31
C THR A 71 -11.06 -13.08 12.76
N GLY A 72 -12.02 -12.39 12.15
CA GLY A 72 -12.43 -11.03 12.49
C GLY A 72 -12.30 -10.04 11.32
N ARG A 73 -12.63 -8.78 11.61
CA ARG A 73 -12.60 -7.69 10.63
C ARG A 73 -11.16 -7.23 10.40
N GLN A 74 -10.68 -7.37 9.17
CA GLN A 74 -9.35 -6.93 8.75
C GLN A 74 -9.43 -5.80 7.73
N TRP A 75 -8.48 -4.87 7.74
CA TRP A 75 -8.36 -3.83 6.74
C TRP A 75 -7.32 -4.22 5.70
N VAL A 76 -7.74 -4.29 4.44
CA VAL A 76 -6.85 -4.56 3.31
C VAL A 76 -6.48 -3.23 2.66
N VAL A 77 -5.21 -2.84 2.74
CA VAL A 77 -4.68 -1.58 2.21
C VAL A 77 -4.29 -1.74 0.74
N ARG A 78 -4.68 -0.79 -0.11
CA ARG A 78 -4.36 -0.69 -1.53
C ARG A 78 -3.70 0.66 -1.84
N GLY A 79 -2.78 0.69 -2.80
CA GLY A 79 -2.03 1.89 -3.19
C GLY A 79 -0.55 1.56 -3.48
N PRO A 80 0.31 2.57 -3.69
CA PRO A 80 0.02 4.00 -3.62
C PRO A 80 -0.76 4.50 -4.84
N TYR A 81 -1.65 5.47 -4.61
CA TYR A 81 -2.32 6.27 -5.65
C TYR A 81 -1.84 7.71 -5.58
N GLN A 82 -1.98 8.47 -6.67
CA GLN A 82 -1.66 9.90 -6.66
C GLN A 82 -2.77 10.69 -5.96
N ILE A 83 -2.40 11.66 -5.12
CA ILE A 83 -3.35 12.60 -4.50
C ILE A 83 -3.87 13.57 -5.58
N ASP A 84 -5.18 13.82 -5.63
CA ASP A 84 -5.74 14.93 -6.42
C ASP A 84 -5.15 16.27 -5.94
N TRP A 85 -4.87 17.18 -6.88
CA TRP A 85 -4.37 18.51 -6.55
C TRP A 85 -5.26 19.27 -5.56
N ARG A 86 -6.58 19.07 -5.61
CA ARG A 86 -7.54 19.72 -4.68
C ARG A 86 -7.35 19.21 -3.26
N ASP A 87 -7.29 17.89 -3.11
CA ASP A 87 -7.14 17.24 -1.82
C ASP A 87 -5.78 17.56 -1.23
N ASN A 88 -4.72 17.52 -2.05
CA ASN A 88 -3.37 17.88 -1.62
C ASN A 88 -3.31 19.31 -1.06
N ARG A 89 -4.00 20.27 -1.69
CA ARG A 89 -4.06 21.65 -1.19
C ARG A 89 -4.74 21.73 0.18
N GLN A 90 -5.78 20.94 0.42
CA GLN A 90 -6.46 20.89 1.73
C GLN A 90 -5.57 20.23 2.79
N ILE A 91 -4.96 19.09 2.46
CA ILE A 91 -4.10 18.33 3.38
C ILE A 91 -2.86 19.15 3.77
N GLN A 92 -2.26 19.89 2.83
CA GLN A 92 -1.14 20.78 3.11
C GLN A 92 -1.49 21.89 4.11
N ARG A 93 -2.75 22.35 4.15
CA ARG A 93 -3.21 23.32 5.17
C ARG A 93 -3.29 22.67 6.54
N VAL A 94 -3.83 21.45 6.61
CA VAL A 94 -3.89 20.67 7.85
C VAL A 94 -2.48 20.38 8.36
N GLN A 95 -1.57 19.95 7.47
CA GLN A 95 -0.19 19.66 7.82
C GLN A 95 0.55 20.88 8.37
N LYS A 96 0.32 22.08 7.82
CA LYS A 96 0.93 23.32 8.36
C LYS A 96 0.38 23.69 9.73
N ALA A 97 -0.86 23.31 10.04
CA ALA A 97 -1.45 23.52 11.35
C ALA A 97 -0.95 22.52 12.39
N MET A 98 -0.49 21.34 11.96
CA MET A 98 0.12 20.33 12.82
C MET A 98 1.58 20.67 13.11
N GLN A 99 1.87 21.06 14.35
CA GLN A 99 3.25 21.33 14.78
C GLN A 99 3.97 20.07 15.27
N ASP A 100 3.22 19.05 15.69
CA ASP A 100 3.74 17.84 16.33
C ASP A 100 3.52 16.54 15.54
N GLU A 101 4.29 15.52 15.88
CA GLU A 101 4.15 14.17 15.33
C GLU A 101 2.86 13.50 15.82
N PRO A 102 2.14 12.75 14.95
CA PRO A 102 0.92 12.08 15.36
C PRO A 102 1.21 11.01 16.41
N VAL A 103 0.41 11.03 17.48
CA VAL A 103 0.51 10.12 18.62
C VAL A 103 -0.68 9.16 18.62
N PHE A 104 -0.41 7.87 18.74
CA PHE A 104 -1.43 6.83 18.81
C PHE A 104 -1.36 6.15 20.17
N ASN A 105 -2.52 5.86 20.76
CA ASN A 105 -2.59 5.02 21.95
C ASN A 105 -2.96 3.61 21.50
N LEU A 106 -2.02 2.68 21.55
CA LEU A 106 -2.18 1.30 21.11
C LEU A 106 -1.95 0.39 22.31
N TRP A 107 -2.94 -0.45 22.65
CA TRP A 107 -2.87 -1.38 23.78
C TRP A 107 -2.46 -0.71 25.11
N GLY A 108 -3.00 0.48 25.37
CA GLY A 108 -2.68 1.27 26.56
C GLY A 108 -1.28 1.92 26.56
N LYS A 109 -0.53 1.83 25.46
CA LYS A 109 0.79 2.47 25.30
C LYS A 109 0.72 3.57 24.26
N THR A 110 1.27 4.72 24.62
CA THR A 110 1.44 5.85 23.71
C THR A 110 2.61 5.57 22.77
N GLN A 111 2.32 5.41 21.49
CA GLN A 111 3.29 5.12 20.43
C GLN A 111 3.33 6.30 19.44
N ARG A 112 4.53 6.84 19.24
CA ARG A 112 4.80 7.86 18.22
C ARG A 112 5.31 7.17 16.97
N PHE A 113 4.65 7.40 15.85
CA PHE A 113 5.12 6.92 14.56
C PHE A 113 5.92 8.06 13.92
N ALA A 114 7.23 8.02 14.12
CA ALA A 114 8.13 8.91 13.40
C ALA A 114 7.85 8.78 11.90
N THR A 115 7.66 9.90 11.20
CA THR A 115 7.54 9.89 9.75
C THR A 115 8.90 9.44 9.20
N ARG A 116 9.07 8.14 8.93
CA ARG A 116 10.39 7.52 8.69
C ARG A 116 11.12 8.02 7.44
N HIS A 117 10.51 8.88 6.64
CA HIS A 117 11.17 9.54 5.54
C HIS A 117 11.41 11.03 5.81
N ARG A 118 12.60 11.32 6.36
CA ARG A 118 13.43 12.31 5.67
C ARG A 118 13.76 11.68 4.32
N TYR A 119 12.94 11.92 3.31
CA TYR A 119 13.42 11.85 1.94
C TYR A 119 14.55 12.87 1.88
N GLN A 120 15.78 12.41 2.08
CA GLN A 120 16.89 13.15 1.52
C GLN A 120 16.74 12.88 0.04
N PRO A 121 16.29 13.86 -0.79
CA PRO A 121 16.47 13.69 -2.21
C PRO A 121 17.93 13.29 -2.37
N GLU A 122 18.20 12.10 -2.91
CA GLU A 122 19.56 11.78 -3.33
C GLU A 122 19.99 12.99 -4.12
N LYS A 123 21.00 13.67 -3.58
CA LYS A 123 21.41 14.97 -4.09
C LYS A 123 21.87 14.67 -5.50
N ILE A 124 20.98 14.88 -6.48
CA ILE A 124 21.26 14.61 -7.89
C ILE A 124 22.49 15.44 -8.16
N VAL A 125 23.64 14.78 -8.24
CA VAL A 125 24.91 15.42 -8.55
C VAL A 125 24.69 15.94 -9.94
N GLN A 126 24.38 17.23 -10.05
CA GLN A 126 24.22 17.85 -11.36
C GLN A 126 25.53 17.55 -12.08
N PRO A 127 25.48 16.88 -13.24
CA PRO A 127 26.70 16.64 -14.00
C PRO A 127 27.34 18.01 -14.21
N VAL A 128 28.60 18.14 -13.78
CA VAL A 128 29.36 19.37 -13.95
C VAL A 128 29.46 19.58 -15.45
N LEU A 129 28.59 20.43 -16.00
CA LEU A 129 28.65 20.79 -17.40
C LEU A 129 30.00 21.48 -17.61
N PRO A 130 30.80 21.05 -18.60
CA PRO A 130 32.02 21.76 -18.94
C PRO A 130 31.67 23.23 -19.22
N PRO A 131 32.53 24.19 -18.81
CA PRO A 131 32.26 25.60 -19.00
C PRO A 131 31.96 25.84 -20.48
N LEU A 132 30.78 26.41 -20.75
CA LEU A 132 30.41 26.80 -22.10
C LEU A 132 31.49 27.75 -22.65
N PRO A 133 31.94 27.55 -23.90
CA PRO A 133 32.86 28.48 -24.53
C PRO A 133 32.24 29.89 -24.50
N PRO A 134 33.05 30.93 -24.27
CA PRO A 134 32.56 32.29 -24.19
C PRO A 134 31.79 32.63 -25.47
N PRO A 135 30.59 33.25 -25.36
CA PRO A 135 29.75 33.51 -26.52
C PRO A 135 30.53 34.37 -27.51
N ALA A 136 30.66 33.88 -28.74
CA ALA A 136 31.16 34.65 -29.85
C ALA A 136 30.33 35.94 -29.93
N ARG A 137 31.00 37.10 -29.94
CA ARG A 137 30.37 38.43 -30.00
C ARG A 137 29.48 38.53 -31.24
N THR A 138 28.22 38.15 -31.11
CA THR A 138 27.21 38.39 -32.13
C THR A 138 26.90 39.88 -32.13
N ARG A 139 27.14 40.52 -33.29
CA ARG A 139 26.82 41.92 -33.53
C ARG A 139 25.38 42.19 -33.11
N ARG A 140 25.20 43.20 -32.25
CA ARG A 140 23.91 43.67 -31.74
C ARG A 140 22.94 43.86 -32.90
N ALA A 141 21.85 43.08 -32.90
CA ALA A 141 20.72 43.36 -33.77
C ALA A 141 20.08 44.71 -33.39
N PRO A 142 19.67 45.53 -34.36
CA PRO A 142 19.05 46.82 -34.08
C PRO A 142 17.74 46.65 -33.32
N THR A 143 17.59 47.44 -32.25
CA THR A 143 16.41 47.53 -31.39
C THR A 143 15.18 47.91 -32.20
N ARG A 144 14.25 46.96 -32.39
CA ARG A 144 12.92 47.27 -32.90
C ARG A 144 12.15 48.07 -31.84
N ARG A 145 11.78 49.30 -32.23
CA ARG A 145 10.92 50.22 -31.48
C ARG A 145 9.63 49.54 -31.03
N ALA A 146 9.23 49.82 -29.79
CA ALA A 146 7.99 49.36 -29.19
C ALA A 146 6.77 49.92 -29.94
N ALA A 147 5.83 49.04 -30.29
CA ALA A 147 4.53 49.43 -30.82
C ALA A 147 3.57 49.84 -29.67
N PRO A 148 2.69 50.83 -29.89
CA PRO A 148 1.76 51.32 -28.85
C PRO A 148 0.64 50.31 -28.56
N LYS A 149 0.31 50.18 -27.27
CA LYS A 149 -0.76 49.33 -26.73
C LYS A 149 -2.12 49.86 -27.20
N ARG A 150 -2.91 49.01 -27.87
CA ARG A 150 -4.35 49.24 -28.10
C ARG A 150 -5.15 48.85 -26.84
N PRO A 151 -6.10 49.67 -26.37
CA PRO A 151 -7.12 49.24 -25.42
C PRO A 151 -8.28 48.59 -26.19
N VAL A 152 -8.62 47.34 -25.90
CA VAL A 152 -9.83 46.69 -26.44
C VAL A 152 -10.59 46.03 -25.29
N SER A 153 -11.66 46.74 -24.93
CA SER A 153 -13.04 46.28 -24.76
C SER A 153 -13.36 45.04 -23.92
N ALA A 154 -14.34 45.28 -23.06
CA ALA A 154 -15.04 44.35 -22.20
C ALA A 154 -15.86 43.28 -22.93
N LYS A 155 -16.15 42.23 -22.14
CA LYS A 155 -17.39 41.43 -22.12
C LYS A 155 -17.56 40.36 -23.20
N VAL A 156 -17.22 39.12 -22.85
CA VAL A 156 -17.93 37.92 -23.34
C VAL A 156 -18.08 36.92 -22.19
N VAL A 157 -19.32 36.52 -21.99
CA VAL A 157 -19.83 35.45 -21.13
C VAL A 157 -19.32 34.10 -21.64
N ALA A 158 -18.73 33.27 -20.76
CA ALA A 158 -18.52 31.83 -21.00
C ALA A 158 -19.28 31.11 -19.89
N THR A 159 -20.51 30.63 -20.15
CA THR A 159 -20.85 29.31 -20.70
C THR A 159 -20.10 28.19 -19.98
N ALA A 160 -20.84 27.51 -19.10
CA ALA A 160 -20.41 26.35 -18.35
C ALA A 160 -19.96 25.23 -19.29
N THR A 161 -18.69 24.82 -19.16
CA THR A 161 -18.17 23.59 -19.75
C THR A 161 -18.76 22.40 -18.96
N PRO A 162 -19.49 21.47 -19.58
CA PRO A 162 -19.89 20.24 -18.91
C PRO A 162 -18.64 19.41 -18.58
N ALA A 163 -18.64 18.83 -17.38
CA ALA A 163 -17.57 17.99 -16.86
C ALA A 163 -17.25 16.84 -17.84
N PRO A 164 -15.97 16.45 -17.99
CA PRO A 164 -15.62 15.28 -18.78
C PRO A 164 -16.20 14.03 -18.10
N THR A 165 -17.19 13.41 -18.74
CA THR A 165 -17.60 12.04 -18.46
C THR A 165 -16.40 11.15 -18.68
N GLN A 166 -15.83 10.64 -17.59
CA GLN A 166 -14.75 9.66 -17.66
C GLN A 166 -15.34 8.33 -18.11
N ASP A 167 -14.87 7.84 -19.27
CA ASP A 167 -15.19 6.52 -19.78
C ASP A 167 -14.67 5.43 -18.82
N PRO A 168 -15.51 4.51 -18.33
CA PRO A 168 -15.08 3.41 -17.46
C PRO A 168 -14.22 2.35 -18.18
N ALA A 169 -14.00 2.48 -19.50
CA ALA A 169 -13.25 1.53 -20.31
C ALA A 169 -11.73 1.76 -20.34
N GLN A 170 -11.21 2.85 -19.75
CA GLN A 170 -9.77 3.13 -19.70
C GLN A 170 -9.16 2.82 -18.32
N PHE A 171 -9.45 1.62 -17.80
CA PHE A 171 -8.67 1.04 -16.72
C PHE A 171 -7.33 0.57 -17.31
N ARG A 172 -6.26 1.36 -17.15
CA ARG A 172 -4.89 0.89 -17.42
C ARG A 172 -4.35 0.29 -16.13
N PRO A 173 -4.28 -1.04 -15.97
CA PRO A 173 -3.73 -1.65 -14.76
C PRO A 173 -2.24 -1.36 -14.68
N SER A 174 -1.85 -0.44 -13.81
CA SER A 174 -0.46 -0.12 -13.52
C SER A 174 0.16 -1.25 -12.68
N ASN A 175 0.86 -2.16 -13.36
CA ASN A 175 2.19 -2.74 -13.06
C ASN A 175 2.58 -3.26 -11.65
N ILE A 176 1.78 -3.07 -10.60
CA ILE A 176 2.05 -3.56 -9.23
C ILE A 176 1.31 -4.87 -9.01
N ASP A 177 0.02 -4.96 -9.37
CA ASP A 177 -0.73 -6.22 -9.24
C ASP A 177 -0.19 -7.30 -10.18
N GLN A 178 0.29 -6.94 -11.37
CA GLN A 178 0.99 -7.87 -12.25
C GLN A 178 2.34 -8.31 -11.67
N LYS A 179 3.09 -7.41 -11.00
CA LYS A 179 4.33 -7.78 -10.29
C LYS A 179 4.06 -8.63 -9.05
N ALA A 180 2.97 -8.37 -8.32
CA ALA A 180 2.55 -9.18 -7.18
C ALA A 180 2.09 -10.57 -7.65
N LEU A 181 1.37 -10.67 -8.77
CA LEU A 181 1.04 -11.93 -9.42
C LEU A 181 2.29 -12.66 -9.93
N LEU A 182 3.25 -11.95 -10.54
CA LEU A 182 4.54 -12.51 -10.96
C LEU A 182 5.41 -12.95 -9.76
N MET A 183 5.37 -12.24 -8.64
CA MET A 183 6.07 -12.62 -7.41
C MET A 183 5.35 -13.75 -6.66
N ALA A 184 4.03 -13.87 -6.81
CA ALA A 184 3.24 -14.98 -6.26
C ALA A 184 3.42 -16.28 -7.05
N GLN A 185 3.87 -16.22 -8.30
CA GLN A 185 4.25 -17.39 -9.09
C GLN A 185 5.48 -18.07 -8.47
N GLY A 186 5.24 -19.01 -7.54
CA GLY A 186 6.28 -19.81 -6.90
C GLY A 186 6.16 -19.92 -5.38
N PHE A 187 5.22 -19.22 -4.74
CA PHE A 187 4.91 -19.45 -3.32
C PHE A 187 3.76 -20.45 -3.18
N ALA A 188 3.79 -21.23 -2.10
CA ALA A 188 2.68 -22.14 -1.79
C ALA A 188 1.43 -21.35 -1.38
N GLU A 189 0.25 -21.95 -1.60
CA GLU A 189 -1.02 -21.41 -1.16
C GLU A 189 -1.04 -21.30 0.38
N ARG A 190 -1.79 -20.33 0.93
CA ARG A 190 -1.94 -20.15 2.37
C ARG A 190 -3.41 -20.17 2.78
N ALA A 191 -3.69 -20.84 3.89
CA ALA A 191 -4.96 -20.78 4.59
C ALA A 191 -5.12 -19.44 5.32
N GLU A 192 -6.35 -19.14 5.75
CA GLU A 192 -6.65 -17.88 6.45
C GLU A 192 -5.97 -17.76 7.82
N ASN A 193 -5.72 -18.89 8.47
CA ASN A 193 -5.00 -18.98 9.73
C ASN A 193 -3.47 -18.82 9.57
N GLY A 194 -2.98 -18.69 8.33
CA GLY A 194 -1.57 -18.52 8.01
C GLY A 194 -0.84 -19.83 7.73
N ASP A 195 -1.50 -20.98 7.89
CA ASP A 195 -0.95 -22.29 7.53
C ASP A 195 -0.71 -22.36 6.02
N LEU A 196 0.28 -23.17 5.65
CA LEU A 196 0.60 -23.38 4.25
C LEU A 196 -0.20 -24.57 3.72
N ILE A 197 -0.86 -24.38 2.59
CA ILE A 197 -1.60 -25.42 1.89
C ILE A 197 -0.75 -25.91 0.73
N HIS A 198 -0.42 -27.19 0.75
CA HIS A 198 0.21 -27.87 -0.37
C HIS A 198 -0.81 -28.80 -1.05
N THR A 199 -1.00 -28.62 -2.35
CA THR A 199 -1.81 -29.55 -3.15
C THR A 199 -0.88 -30.54 -3.81
N VAL A 200 -1.11 -31.83 -3.58
CA VAL A 200 -0.30 -32.91 -4.15
C VAL A 200 -0.51 -32.97 -5.65
N LYS A 201 0.57 -32.86 -6.42
CA LYS A 201 0.51 -32.82 -7.89
C LYS A 201 0.93 -34.13 -8.55
N THR A 202 1.80 -34.90 -7.92
CA THR A 202 2.33 -36.16 -8.46
C THR A 202 2.18 -37.29 -7.44
N GLU A 203 1.96 -38.51 -7.93
CA GLU A 203 1.76 -39.70 -7.08
C GLU A 203 3.04 -40.13 -6.32
N ASN A 204 4.20 -39.62 -6.73
CA ASN A 204 5.50 -39.90 -6.13
C ASN A 204 5.82 -39.01 -4.91
N GLN A 205 4.92 -38.10 -4.56
CA GLN A 205 5.05 -37.25 -3.37
C GLN A 205 4.58 -38.02 -2.13
N SER A 206 5.47 -38.12 -1.14
CA SER A 206 5.17 -38.68 0.18
C SER A 206 5.03 -37.56 1.21
N LEU A 207 4.31 -37.84 2.31
CA LEU A 207 4.12 -36.88 3.39
C LEU A 207 5.47 -36.45 3.99
N ASP A 208 6.43 -37.38 4.04
CA ASP A 208 7.79 -37.13 4.48
C ASP A 208 8.51 -36.10 3.61
N LYS A 209 8.48 -36.25 2.28
CA LYS A 209 9.09 -35.28 1.36
C LYS A 209 8.47 -33.90 1.49
N ILE A 210 7.15 -33.82 1.54
CA ILE A 210 6.41 -32.57 1.69
C ILE A 210 6.79 -31.90 3.01
N THR A 211 6.75 -32.65 4.12
CA THR A 211 7.07 -32.13 5.45
C THR A 211 8.52 -31.68 5.54
N LYS A 212 9.45 -32.47 4.99
CA LYS A 212 10.88 -32.12 4.96
C LYS A 212 11.14 -30.85 4.15
N TRP A 213 10.47 -30.65 3.03
CA TRP A 213 10.60 -29.44 2.22
C TRP A 213 10.18 -28.19 3.00
N TYR A 214 8.96 -28.19 3.55
CA TYR A 214 8.42 -26.98 4.17
C TYR A 214 8.93 -26.74 5.59
N THR A 215 9.18 -27.79 6.38
CA THR A 215 9.61 -27.66 7.78
C THR A 215 11.12 -27.82 7.98
N GLY A 216 11.82 -28.33 6.98
CA GLY A 216 13.26 -28.64 7.05
C GLY A 216 13.60 -29.91 7.83
N SER A 217 12.60 -30.66 8.34
CA SER A 217 12.82 -31.83 9.19
C SER A 217 11.74 -32.90 8.98
N ASP A 218 12.17 -34.14 8.81
CA ASP A 218 11.35 -35.37 8.73
C ASP A 218 10.68 -35.73 10.08
N LYS A 219 11.28 -35.31 11.20
CA LYS A 219 10.73 -35.54 12.55
C LYS A 219 9.32 -34.95 12.76
N ASN A 220 8.94 -33.96 11.96
CA ASN A 220 7.65 -33.25 12.09
C ASN A 220 6.51 -33.97 11.36
N VAL A 221 6.77 -35.08 10.66
CA VAL A 221 5.76 -35.80 9.86
C VAL A 221 4.57 -36.25 10.72
N ALA A 222 4.83 -36.73 11.94
CA ALA A 222 3.75 -37.15 12.84
C ALA A 222 2.83 -36.00 13.24
N GLU A 223 3.39 -34.81 13.49
CA GLU A 223 2.62 -33.62 13.87
C GLU A 223 1.79 -33.10 12.69
N VAL A 224 2.38 -33.06 11.48
CA VAL A 224 1.65 -32.69 10.25
C VAL A 224 0.57 -33.72 9.93
N ALA A 225 0.85 -35.02 10.08
CA ALA A 225 -0.14 -36.07 9.87
C ALA A 225 -1.34 -35.93 10.82
N GLN A 226 -1.06 -35.72 12.12
CA GLN A 226 -2.07 -35.51 13.14
C GLN A 226 -2.91 -34.26 12.85
N PHE A 227 -2.28 -33.17 12.41
CA PHE A 227 -2.98 -31.93 12.05
C PHE A 227 -3.97 -32.12 10.89
N ASN A 228 -3.64 -32.98 9.92
CA ASN A 228 -4.49 -33.28 8.78
C ASN A 228 -5.45 -34.45 9.02
N GLY A 229 -5.50 -35.01 10.23
CA GLY A 229 -6.32 -36.18 10.53
C GLY A 229 -5.92 -37.43 9.73
N THR A 230 -4.64 -37.57 9.37
CA THR A 230 -4.10 -38.69 8.61
C THR A 230 -3.06 -39.47 9.41
N THR A 231 -2.74 -40.69 8.98
CA THR A 231 -1.59 -41.44 9.50
C THR A 231 -0.33 -41.15 8.67
N PRO A 232 0.88 -41.23 9.28
CA PRO A 232 2.15 -41.02 8.57
C PRO A 232 2.38 -41.99 7.40
N GLU A 233 1.81 -43.18 7.49
CA GLU A 233 1.96 -44.27 6.52
C GLU A 233 0.90 -44.22 5.40
N LYS A 234 -0.11 -43.35 5.50
CA LYS A 234 -1.15 -43.23 4.48
C LYS A 234 -0.52 -42.76 3.16
N LYS A 235 -0.81 -43.49 2.08
CA LYS A 235 -0.48 -43.05 0.72
C LYS A 235 -1.35 -41.84 0.37
N ILE A 236 -0.72 -40.71 0.07
CA ILE A 236 -1.42 -39.47 -0.32
C ILE A 236 -1.88 -39.59 -1.78
N VAL A 237 -3.05 -39.03 -2.09
CA VAL A 237 -3.62 -39.03 -3.44
C VAL A 237 -3.36 -37.70 -4.14
N VAL A 238 -3.16 -37.73 -5.46
CA VAL A 238 -3.05 -36.50 -6.27
C VAL A 238 -4.32 -35.64 -6.11
N GLY A 239 -4.15 -34.35 -5.87
CA GLY A 239 -5.21 -33.40 -5.57
C GLY A 239 -5.56 -33.28 -4.08
N GLU A 240 -5.02 -34.14 -3.21
CA GLU A 240 -5.19 -34.02 -1.76
C GLU A 240 -4.48 -32.74 -1.26
N ARG A 241 -5.16 -31.99 -0.39
CA ARG A 241 -4.67 -30.74 0.19
C ARG A 241 -4.11 -31.03 1.58
N ILE A 242 -2.82 -30.80 1.76
CA ILE A 242 -2.12 -30.98 3.03
C ILE A 242 -1.86 -29.61 3.64
N HIS A 243 -2.34 -29.43 4.86
CA HIS A 243 -2.13 -28.23 5.66
C HIS A 243 -0.88 -28.39 6.51
N ILE A 244 0.01 -27.40 6.46
CA ILE A 244 1.25 -27.36 7.24
C ILE A 244 1.14 -26.24 8.26
N PRO A 245 1.13 -26.58 9.56
CA PRO A 245 1.01 -25.61 10.65
C PRO A 245 2.07 -24.50 10.58
N LEU A 246 1.66 -23.25 10.74
CA LEU A 246 2.55 -22.09 10.65
C LEU A 246 3.77 -22.16 11.59
N ASN A 247 3.62 -22.77 12.77
CA ASN A 247 4.69 -22.94 13.75
C ASN A 247 5.82 -23.87 13.27
N LEU A 248 5.56 -24.72 12.27
CA LEU A 248 6.54 -25.68 11.74
C LEU A 248 7.20 -25.21 10.44
N ILE A 249 6.67 -24.18 9.78
CA ILE A 249 7.15 -23.75 8.47
C ILE A 249 8.51 -23.04 8.57
N ARG A 250 9.43 -23.45 7.70
CA ARG A 250 10.70 -22.77 7.45
C ARG A 250 10.82 -22.25 6.02
N GLU A 251 10.28 -22.98 5.05
CA GLU A 251 10.28 -22.60 3.64
C GLU A 251 8.86 -22.23 3.18
N PHE A 252 8.69 -21.11 2.51
CA PHE A 252 7.38 -20.66 2.01
C PHE A 252 7.22 -20.83 0.50
N LYS A 253 8.33 -21.14 -0.18
CA LYS A 253 8.33 -21.43 -1.61
C LYS A 253 7.60 -22.76 -1.87
N ALA A 254 6.76 -22.77 -2.90
CA ALA A 254 6.11 -23.99 -3.34
C ALA A 254 7.16 -25.04 -3.70
N MET A 255 6.93 -26.27 -3.24
CA MET A 255 7.75 -27.42 -3.62
C MET A 255 7.73 -27.57 -5.16
N PRO A 256 8.90 -27.72 -5.81
CA PRO A 256 8.96 -27.94 -7.25
C PRO A 256 8.34 -29.28 -7.62
N ASP A 257 7.82 -29.36 -8.84
CA ASP A 257 7.26 -30.58 -9.40
C ASP A 257 8.42 -31.45 -9.90
N GLU A 258 8.89 -32.39 -9.06
CA GLU A 258 9.85 -33.44 -9.43
C GLU A 258 9.15 -34.68 -10.02
#